data_AF-A0A349BUT5-F1
#
_entry.id   AF-A0A349BUT5-F1
#
_cell.length_a   1.000
_cell.length_b   1.000
_cell.length_c   1.000
_cell.angle_alpha   90.00
_cell.angle_beta   90.00
_cell.angle_gamma   90.00
#
_symmetry.space_group_name_H-M   'P 1'
#
loop_
_entity.id
_entity.type
_entity.pdbx_description
1 polymer ?
#
loop_
_entity_poly.entity_id
_entity_poly.type
_entity_poly.pdbx_seq_one_letter_code
_entity_poly.pdbx_strand_id
1 'polypeptide(L)'
;SSDLSIEFLAKNYPSKDFTLIEGDFLNYDLTQIFGEAPFAIIGNFPYNISSQIVFKVINHKSQIPFFAGMFQKEVAERICEPPGSKKYGILSVLAQLYYKTEYLFTVSPRVFNPPPKVDSAVIRLTRKENITLDCDEKLLFKIVKLSFQQRRKTLRNSLKTMNLSDNLREDSIFDLRPEKLSGDDFIQLTKRIDHGNISD
;
A
#
# COMPACT_ATOMS: atom_id res chain seq x y z
N SER A 1 20.37 -20.74 1.97
CA SER A 1 19.16 -20.67 2.81
C SER A 1 17.90 -20.45 1.98
N SER A 2 17.97 -19.81 0.80
CA SER A 2 16.95 -19.88 -0.27
C SER A 2 16.96 -21.24 -0.97
N ASP A 3 18.13 -21.72 -1.37
CA ASP A 3 18.28 -22.87 -2.28
C ASP A 3 17.79 -24.17 -1.61
N LEU A 4 18.10 -24.33 -0.32
CA LEU A 4 17.57 -25.42 0.50
C LEU A 4 16.04 -25.41 0.61
N SER A 5 15.41 -24.23 0.59
CA SER A 5 13.95 -24.11 0.65
C SER A 5 13.31 -24.46 -0.70
N ILE A 6 13.93 -24.05 -1.80
CA ILE A 6 13.52 -24.39 -3.17
C ILE A 6 13.59 -25.90 -3.37
N GLU A 7 14.73 -26.50 -3.05
CA GLU A 7 14.93 -27.96 -3.10
C GLU A 7 13.93 -28.69 -2.22
N PHE A 8 13.69 -28.21 -1.00
CA PHE A 8 12.70 -28.79 -0.09
C PHE A 8 11.30 -28.74 -0.69
N LEU A 9 10.87 -27.61 -1.24
CA LEU A 9 9.53 -27.47 -1.82
C LEU A 9 9.36 -28.36 -3.05
N ALA A 10 10.33 -28.35 -3.96
CA ALA A 10 10.30 -29.18 -5.16
C ALA A 10 10.24 -30.68 -4.83
N LYS A 11 10.96 -31.12 -3.79
CA LYS A 11 10.98 -32.52 -3.36
C LYS A 11 9.72 -32.96 -2.62
N ASN A 12 9.17 -32.10 -1.75
CA ASN A 12 8.09 -32.49 -0.84
C ASN A 12 6.68 -32.17 -1.35
N TYR A 13 6.55 -31.31 -2.37
CA TYR A 13 5.25 -30.92 -2.94
C TYR A 13 5.19 -31.10 -4.48
N PRO A 14 5.49 -32.30 -5.03
CA PRO A 14 5.31 -32.56 -6.45
C PRO A 14 3.81 -32.67 -6.76
N SER A 15 3.18 -31.58 -7.19
CA SER A 15 1.78 -31.54 -7.60
C SER A 15 1.63 -30.83 -8.93
N LYS A 16 0.66 -31.24 -9.75
CA LYS A 16 0.25 -30.50 -10.96
C LYS A 16 -0.39 -29.16 -10.62
N ASP A 17 -0.91 -29.01 -9.40
CA ASP A 17 -1.53 -27.79 -8.88
C ASP A 17 -0.53 -26.89 -8.14
N PHE A 18 0.76 -27.25 -8.14
CA PHE A 18 1.83 -26.47 -7.52
C PHE A 18 2.93 -26.20 -8.54
N THR A 19 3.16 -24.91 -8.82
CA THR A 19 4.28 -24.46 -9.66
C THR A 19 5.23 -23.65 -8.81
N LEU A 20 6.49 -24.09 -8.72
CA LEU A 20 7.56 -23.36 -8.04
C LEU A 20 8.23 -22.43 -9.04
N ILE A 21 8.28 -21.14 -8.72
CA ILE A 21 8.94 -20.11 -9.52
C ILE A 21 10.05 -19.50 -8.69
N GLU A 22 11.29 -19.68 -9.13
CA GLU A 22 12.45 -19.02 -8.53
C GLU A 22 12.59 -17.62 -9.13
N GLY A 23 12.48 -16.60 -8.29
CA GLY A 23 12.61 -15.21 -8.72
C GLY A 23 12.36 -14.21 -7.60
N ASP A 24 12.75 -12.95 -7.85
CA ASP A 24 12.46 -11.84 -6.95
C ASP A 24 11.05 -11.32 -7.20
N PHE A 25 10.14 -11.54 -6.25
CA PHE A 25 8.75 -11.11 -6.34
C PHE A 25 8.58 -9.62 -6.69
N LEU A 26 9.48 -8.73 -6.25
CA LEU A 26 9.37 -7.30 -6.54
C LEU A 26 9.63 -7.00 -8.02
N ASN A 27 10.54 -7.73 -8.63
CA ASN A 27 11.00 -7.52 -10.01
C ASN A 27 10.33 -8.46 -11.01
N TYR A 28 9.70 -9.54 -10.54
CA TYR A 28 9.04 -10.53 -11.40
C TYR A 28 7.81 -9.95 -12.10
N ASP A 29 7.66 -10.22 -13.39
CA ASP A 29 6.48 -9.82 -14.16
C ASP A 29 5.35 -10.84 -13.94
N LEU A 30 4.38 -10.46 -13.11
CA LEU A 30 3.25 -11.32 -12.75
C LEU A 30 2.33 -11.60 -13.96
N THR A 31 2.39 -10.78 -15.01
CA THR A 31 1.60 -11.01 -16.23
C THR A 31 2.09 -12.23 -17.02
N GLN A 32 3.36 -12.64 -16.85
CA GLN A 32 3.88 -13.87 -17.46
C GLN A 32 3.28 -15.14 -16.84
N ILE A 33 2.79 -15.05 -15.60
CA ILE A 33 2.19 -16.18 -14.89
C ILE A 33 0.68 -16.19 -15.06
N PHE A 34 0.04 -15.04 -14.86
CA PHE A 34 -1.42 -14.95 -14.76
C PHE A 34 -2.07 -14.29 -15.98
N GLY A 35 -1.29 -13.73 -16.91
CA GLY A 35 -1.81 -12.94 -18.02
C GLY A 35 -2.66 -11.78 -17.52
N GLU A 36 -3.92 -11.75 -17.98
CA GLU A 36 -4.94 -10.79 -17.52
C GLU A 36 -5.83 -11.34 -16.40
N ALA A 37 -5.69 -12.62 -16.04
CA ALA A 37 -6.58 -13.28 -15.10
C ALA A 37 -6.41 -12.74 -13.68
N PRO A 38 -7.49 -12.67 -12.89
CA PRO A 38 -7.40 -12.29 -11.50
C PRO A 38 -6.71 -13.37 -10.67
N PHE A 39 -5.91 -12.98 -9.70
CA PHE A 39 -5.20 -13.91 -8.81
C PHE A 39 -5.14 -13.39 -7.37
N ALA A 40 -5.12 -14.33 -6.42
CA ALA A 40 -4.96 -14.04 -5.01
C ALA A 40 -3.48 -14.14 -4.61
N ILE A 41 -3.06 -13.31 -3.65
CA ILE A 41 -1.73 -13.39 -3.07
C ILE A 41 -1.87 -13.75 -1.58
N ILE A 42 -1.18 -14.81 -1.17
CA ILE A 42 -1.07 -15.21 0.23
C ILE A 42 0.39 -15.44 0.56
N GLY A 43 0.89 -14.92 1.68
CA GLY A 43 2.28 -15.17 2.04
C GLY A 43 2.71 -14.64 3.40
N ASN A 44 3.85 -15.18 3.85
CA ASN A 44 4.64 -14.60 4.93
C ASN A 44 5.78 -13.79 4.30
N PHE A 45 5.71 -12.46 4.39
CA PHE A 45 6.59 -11.59 3.61
C PHE A 45 7.83 -11.15 4.41
N PRO A 46 9.00 -11.06 3.76
CA PRO A 46 10.19 -10.51 4.41
C PRO A 46 9.96 -9.04 4.83
N TYR A 47 10.42 -8.72 6.03
CA TYR A 47 10.14 -7.43 6.66
C TYR A 47 10.79 -6.23 5.96
N ASN A 48 11.95 -6.43 5.33
CA ASN A 48 12.70 -5.39 4.64
C ASN A 48 12.03 -4.88 3.36
N ILE A 49 11.13 -5.68 2.75
CA ILE A 49 10.46 -5.35 1.49
C ILE A 49 8.94 -5.18 1.63
N SER A 50 8.41 -5.22 2.86
CA SER A 50 6.98 -5.24 3.13
C SER A 50 6.20 -4.09 2.46
N SER A 51 6.69 -2.86 2.57
CA SER A 51 6.05 -1.70 1.93
C SER A 51 6.06 -1.80 0.39
N GLN A 52 7.14 -2.32 -0.19
CA GLN A 52 7.30 -2.48 -1.64
C GLN A 52 6.34 -3.52 -2.20
N ILE A 53 6.11 -4.61 -1.44
CA ILE A 53 5.10 -5.61 -1.77
C ILE A 53 3.71 -4.98 -1.81
N VAL A 54 3.34 -4.19 -0.81
CA VAL A 54 2.02 -3.53 -0.77
C VAL A 54 1.87 -2.53 -1.93
N PHE A 55 2.91 -1.77 -2.27
CA PHE A 55 2.88 -0.92 -3.46
C PHE A 55 2.71 -1.72 -4.75
N LYS A 56 3.38 -2.87 -4.89
CA LYS A 56 3.19 -3.76 -6.04
C LYS A 56 1.75 -4.27 -6.11
N VAL A 57 1.16 -4.68 -4.97
CA VAL A 57 -0.25 -5.09 -4.88
C VAL A 57 -1.21 -3.97 -5.29
N ILE A 58 -0.93 -2.73 -4.90
CA ILE A 58 -1.72 -1.55 -5.30
C ILE A 58 -1.59 -1.29 -6.81
N ASN A 59 -0.38 -1.43 -7.38
CA ASN A 59 -0.17 -1.25 -8.82
C ASN A 59 -0.90 -2.32 -9.64
N HIS A 60 -1.04 -3.54 -9.11
CA HIS A 60 -1.79 -4.65 -9.72
C HIS A 60 -3.24 -4.75 -9.22
N LYS A 61 -3.82 -3.68 -8.67
CA LYS A 61 -5.19 -3.66 -8.11
C LYS A 61 -6.28 -4.20 -9.04
N SER A 62 -6.14 -4.03 -10.35
CA SER A 62 -7.10 -4.55 -11.34
C SER A 62 -7.10 -6.08 -11.46
N GLN A 63 -6.03 -6.76 -11.03
CA GLN A 63 -5.89 -8.21 -11.09
C GLN A 63 -5.96 -8.89 -9.73
N ILE A 64 -5.76 -8.17 -8.63
CA ILE A 64 -5.70 -8.77 -7.28
C ILE A 64 -7.01 -8.47 -6.54
N PRO A 65 -8.03 -9.35 -6.59
CA PRO A 65 -9.24 -9.18 -5.80
C PRO A 65 -9.01 -9.44 -4.30
N PHE A 66 -7.97 -10.21 -3.95
CA PHE A 66 -7.70 -10.65 -2.59
C PHE A 66 -6.21 -10.74 -2.30
N PHE A 67 -5.82 -10.22 -1.15
CA PHE A 67 -4.47 -10.37 -0.60
C PHE A 67 -4.55 -10.69 0.90
N ALA A 68 -3.78 -11.67 1.36
CA ALA A 68 -3.59 -11.93 2.78
C ALA A 68 -2.09 -12.08 3.08
N GLY A 69 -1.59 -11.34 4.06
CA GLY A 69 -0.15 -11.27 4.28
C GLY A 69 0.21 -11.14 5.74
N MET A 70 1.30 -11.82 6.12
CA MET A 70 1.94 -11.56 7.40
C MET A 70 3.06 -10.52 7.23
N PHE A 71 3.05 -9.52 8.10
CA PHE A 71 4.01 -8.42 8.16
C PHE A 71 4.50 -8.22 9.58
N GLN A 72 5.51 -7.38 9.77
CA GLN A 72 5.74 -6.79 11.10
C GLN A 72 4.48 -6.07 11.57
N LYS A 73 4.17 -6.19 12.86
CA LYS A 73 2.97 -5.61 13.46
C LYS A 73 2.81 -4.12 13.15
N GLU A 74 3.88 -3.32 13.27
CA GLU A 74 3.82 -1.88 12.98
C GLU A 74 3.40 -1.57 11.53
N VAL A 75 3.86 -2.39 10.57
CA VAL A 75 3.52 -2.22 9.15
C VAL A 75 2.07 -2.62 8.91
N ALA A 76 1.63 -3.75 9.47
CA ALA A 76 0.24 -4.20 9.40
C ALA A 76 -0.72 -3.18 10.00
N GLU A 77 -0.41 -2.65 11.19
CA GLU A 77 -1.16 -1.57 11.83
C GLU A 77 -1.22 -0.34 10.92
N ARG A 78 -0.08 0.12 10.40
CA ARG A 78 -0.04 1.26 9.46
C ARG A 78 -0.96 1.05 8.26
N ILE A 79 -0.96 -0.12 7.62
CA ILE A 79 -1.81 -0.37 6.44
C ILE A 79 -3.30 -0.29 6.79
N CYS A 80 -3.69 -0.77 7.97
CA CYS A 80 -5.08 -0.85 8.40
C CYS A 80 -5.55 0.35 9.23
N GLU A 81 -4.65 1.28 9.56
CA GLU A 81 -4.97 2.41 10.43
C GLU A 81 -5.93 3.40 9.74
N PRO A 82 -6.98 3.89 10.40
CA PRO A 82 -7.84 4.94 9.85
C PRO A 82 -7.19 6.35 9.92
N PRO A 83 -7.73 7.33 9.17
CA PRO A 83 -7.33 8.73 9.30
C PRO A 83 -7.43 9.24 10.74
N GLY A 84 -6.60 10.22 11.08
CA GLY A 84 -6.57 10.88 12.38
C GLY A 84 -5.51 10.35 13.34
N SER A 85 -4.89 9.21 13.04
CA SER A 85 -3.92 8.51 13.88
C SER A 85 -2.45 8.79 13.52
N LYS A 86 -1.57 8.66 14.51
CA LYS A 86 -0.10 8.75 14.32
C LYS A 86 0.49 7.58 13.53
N LYS A 87 -0.23 6.46 13.39
CA LYS A 87 0.20 5.33 12.56
C LYS A 87 -0.22 5.50 11.09
N TYR A 88 -1.26 6.31 10.83
CA TYR A 88 -1.78 6.60 9.49
C TYR A 88 -0.69 7.17 8.57
N GLY A 89 -0.60 6.73 7.33
CA GLY A 89 0.48 7.11 6.43
C GLY A 89 0.16 6.86 4.97
N ILE A 90 1.19 6.97 4.12
CA ILE A 90 1.09 6.75 2.67
C ILE A 90 0.45 5.39 2.35
N LEU A 91 0.89 4.32 3.01
CA LEU A 91 0.33 2.97 2.81
C LEU A 91 -1.13 2.88 3.24
N SER A 92 -1.53 3.57 4.31
CA SER A 92 -2.91 3.61 4.78
C SER A 92 -3.81 4.22 3.72
N VAL A 93 -3.46 5.44 3.25
CA VAL A 93 -4.23 6.15 2.21
C VAL A 93 -4.36 5.28 0.96
N LEU A 94 -3.23 4.84 0.42
CA LEU A 94 -3.21 4.20 -0.90
C LEU A 94 -3.81 2.78 -0.87
N ALA A 95 -3.57 1.99 0.17
CA ALA A 95 -4.20 0.68 0.28
C ALA A 95 -5.72 0.82 0.47
N GLN A 96 -6.16 1.75 1.33
CA GLN A 96 -7.57 1.93 1.66
C GLN A 96 -8.38 2.58 0.55
N LEU A 97 -7.74 3.25 -0.43
CA LEU A 97 -8.44 3.72 -1.63
C LEU A 97 -9.02 2.56 -2.43
N TYR A 98 -8.24 1.50 -2.64
CA TYR A 98 -8.58 0.39 -3.55
C TYR A 98 -9.07 -0.87 -2.83
N TYR A 99 -8.75 -1.03 -1.55
CA TYR A 99 -9.05 -2.23 -0.78
C TYR A 99 -9.77 -1.87 0.52
N LYS A 100 -10.67 -2.76 0.96
CA LYS A 100 -11.06 -2.87 2.36
C LYS A 100 -9.91 -3.55 3.10
N THR A 101 -9.29 -2.85 4.05
CA THR A 101 -8.15 -3.34 4.82
C THR A 101 -8.60 -3.82 6.20
N GLU A 102 -8.13 -4.99 6.61
CA GLU A 102 -8.54 -5.64 7.84
C GLU A 102 -7.34 -6.22 8.58
N TYR A 103 -7.12 -5.79 9.82
CA TYR A 103 -6.16 -6.41 10.73
C TYR A 103 -6.82 -7.65 11.34
N LEU A 104 -6.30 -8.84 11.04
CA LEU A 104 -6.94 -10.09 11.49
C LEU A 104 -6.48 -10.46 12.90
N PHE A 105 -5.17 -10.67 13.10
CA PHE A 105 -4.61 -11.05 14.40
C PHE A 105 -3.10 -10.82 14.47
N THR A 106 -2.58 -10.80 15.69
CA THR A 106 -1.13 -10.68 15.99
C THR A 106 -0.53 -12.07 16.16
N VAL A 107 0.71 -12.26 15.70
CA VAL A 107 1.46 -13.51 15.81
C VAL A 107 2.73 -13.26 16.63
N SER A 108 2.91 -14.05 17.69
CA SER A 108 4.05 -13.94 18.61
C SER A 108 5.37 -14.36 17.95
N PRO A 109 6.50 -13.71 18.25
CA PRO A 109 7.82 -14.11 17.76
C PRO A 109 8.21 -15.55 18.09
N ARG A 110 7.63 -16.13 19.15
CA ARG A 110 7.96 -17.47 19.66
C ARG A 110 7.59 -18.60 18.69
N VAL A 111 6.75 -18.35 17.69
CA VAL A 111 6.36 -19.36 16.69
C VAL A 111 7.31 -19.43 15.49
N PHE A 112 8.35 -18.59 15.45
CA PHE A 112 9.33 -18.53 14.38
C PHE A 112 10.68 -19.11 14.80
N ASN A 113 11.45 -19.59 13.82
CA ASN A 113 12.82 -20.05 14.01
C ASN A 113 13.76 -19.47 12.93
N PRO A 114 14.74 -18.62 13.27
CA PRO A 114 14.93 -18.00 14.59
C PRO A 114 13.79 -16.99 14.92
N PRO A 115 13.53 -16.71 16.20
CA PRO A 115 12.49 -15.76 16.59
C PRO A 115 12.86 -14.32 16.17
N PRO A 116 11.95 -13.55 15.55
CA PRO A 116 12.18 -12.13 15.28
C PRO A 116 12.18 -11.31 16.58
N LYS A 117 12.68 -10.07 16.51
CA LYS A 117 12.70 -9.15 17.66
C LYS A 117 11.35 -8.45 17.92
N VAL A 118 10.41 -8.57 17.00
CA VAL A 118 9.14 -7.84 17.00
C VAL A 118 7.98 -8.77 16.65
N ASP A 119 6.79 -8.43 17.11
CA ASP A 119 5.56 -9.13 16.75
C ASP A 119 5.30 -9.06 15.23
N SER A 120 4.67 -10.11 14.72
CA SER A 120 4.05 -10.11 13.40
C SER A 120 2.56 -9.88 13.50
N ALA A 121 1.93 -9.57 12.37
CA ALA A 121 0.48 -9.54 12.26
C ALA A 121 0.03 -9.94 10.87
N VAL A 122 -1.12 -10.61 10.80
CA VAL A 122 -1.77 -11.00 9.56
C VAL A 122 -2.84 -9.97 9.21
N ILE A 123 -2.81 -9.48 7.97
CA ILE A 123 -3.83 -8.59 7.43
C ILE A 123 -4.50 -9.21 6.21
N ARG A 124 -5.71 -8.76 5.92
CA ARG A 124 -6.47 -9.04 4.70
C ARG A 124 -6.76 -7.75 3.96
N LEU A 125 -6.59 -7.77 2.65
CA LEU A 125 -7.04 -6.72 1.74
C LEU A 125 -8.04 -7.35 0.77
N THR A 126 -9.28 -6.88 0.79
CA THR A 126 -10.32 -7.28 -0.16
C THR A 126 -10.58 -6.12 -1.10
N ARG A 127 -10.43 -6.33 -2.41
CA ARG A 127 -10.60 -5.25 -3.39
C ARG A 127 -12.02 -4.70 -3.32
N LYS A 128 -12.15 -3.38 -3.36
CA LYS A 128 -13.45 -2.71 -3.45
C LYS A 128 -14.09 -2.97 -4.82
N GLU A 129 -15.41 -2.83 -4.89
CA GLU A 129 -16.15 -2.96 -6.16
C GLU A 129 -15.75 -1.86 -7.15
N ASN A 130 -15.73 -0.61 -6.69
CA ASN A 130 -15.25 0.52 -7.49
C ASN A 130 -13.80 0.86 -7.11
N ILE A 131 -12.87 0.59 -8.02
CA ILE A 131 -11.46 0.94 -7.91
C ILE A 131 -11.05 2.12 -8.79
N THR A 132 -11.98 2.63 -9.61
CA THR A 132 -11.76 3.81 -10.44
C THR A 132 -11.91 5.05 -9.58
N LEU A 133 -10.86 5.88 -9.55
CA LEU A 133 -10.88 7.13 -8.81
C LEU A 133 -11.23 8.29 -9.75
N ASP A 134 -12.03 9.22 -9.26
CA ASP A 134 -12.43 10.42 -9.99
C ASP A 134 -11.34 11.51 -9.92
N CYS A 135 -10.09 11.17 -10.25
CA CYS A 135 -8.94 12.07 -10.32
C CYS A 135 -7.76 11.44 -11.07
N ASP A 136 -6.77 12.23 -11.49
CA ASP A 136 -5.51 11.69 -11.99
C ASP A 136 -4.75 10.94 -10.88
N GLU A 137 -4.63 9.62 -11.02
CA GLU A 137 -3.99 8.77 -10.02
C GLU A 137 -2.49 9.07 -9.82
N LYS A 138 -1.78 9.53 -10.86
CA LYS A 138 -0.35 9.85 -10.76
C LYS A 138 -0.16 11.11 -9.92
N LEU A 139 -1.00 12.12 -10.13
CA LEU A 139 -1.05 13.34 -9.35
C LEU A 139 -1.47 13.06 -7.91
N LEU A 140 -2.49 12.22 -7.70
CA LEU A 140 -2.89 11.76 -6.37
C LEU A 140 -1.71 11.12 -5.62
N PHE A 141 -1.01 10.18 -6.26
CA PHE A 141 0.15 9.51 -5.66
C PHE A 141 1.26 10.49 -5.30
N LYS A 142 1.52 11.47 -6.19
CA LYS A 142 2.49 12.56 -5.95
C LYS A 142 2.07 13.41 -4.75
N ILE A 143 0.81 13.85 -4.67
CA ILE A 143 0.27 14.66 -3.58
C ILE A 143 0.37 13.91 -2.26
N VAL A 144 -0.09 12.65 -2.19
CA VAL A 144 -0.01 11.84 -0.97
C VAL A 144 1.44 11.70 -0.52
N LYS A 145 2.37 11.37 -1.43
CA LYS A 145 3.79 11.22 -1.11
C LYS A 145 4.41 12.52 -0.57
N LEU A 146 4.21 13.64 -1.26
CA LEU A 146 4.72 14.95 -0.81
C LEU A 146 4.14 15.35 0.54
N SER A 147 2.84 15.11 0.74
CA SER A 147 2.14 15.45 1.97
C SER A 147 2.75 14.74 3.19
N PHE A 148 3.04 13.44 3.08
CA PHE A 148 3.60 12.64 4.18
C PHE A 148 5.12 12.73 4.35
N GLN A 149 5.88 13.21 3.35
CA GLN A 149 7.32 13.50 3.53
C GLN A 149 7.57 14.53 4.66
N GLN A 150 6.65 15.48 4.81
CA GLN A 150 6.67 16.47 5.89
C GLN A 150 5.50 16.27 6.86
N ARG A 151 5.27 15.04 7.33
CA ARG A 151 4.09 14.65 8.14
C ARG A 151 3.69 15.61 9.27
N ARG A 152 4.66 16.25 9.93
CA ARG A 152 4.41 17.17 11.06
C ARG A 152 4.00 18.59 10.64
N LYS A 153 4.04 18.89 9.34
CA LYS A 153 3.68 20.17 8.73
C LYS A 153 2.27 20.08 8.13
N THR A 154 1.62 21.24 7.99
CA THR A 154 0.33 21.36 7.29
C THR A 154 0.53 21.16 5.79
N LEU A 155 -0.54 20.81 5.06
CA LEU A 155 -0.49 20.62 3.61
C LEU A 155 0.02 21.86 2.87
N ARG A 156 -0.30 23.07 3.36
CA ARG A 156 0.24 24.36 2.87
C ARG A 156 1.77 24.36 2.77
N ASN A 157 2.42 23.74 3.75
CA ASN A 157 3.87 23.65 3.83
C ASN A 157 4.41 22.42 3.08
N SER A 158 3.74 21.28 3.21
CA SER A 158 4.17 20.02 2.58
C SER A 158 4.06 20.08 1.05
N LEU A 159 3.08 20.81 0.50
CA LEU A 159 2.82 20.93 -0.93
C LEU A 159 3.38 22.23 -1.54
N LYS A 160 4.19 22.99 -0.80
CA LYS A 160 4.75 24.27 -1.26
C LYS A 160 5.50 24.14 -2.60
N THR A 161 6.16 23.01 -2.84
CA THR A 161 6.93 22.75 -4.07
C THR A 161 6.06 22.52 -5.31
N MET A 162 4.74 22.43 -5.17
CA MET A 162 3.82 22.31 -6.30
C MET A 162 3.45 23.65 -6.93
N ASN A 163 3.88 24.79 -6.37
CA ASN A 163 3.61 26.14 -6.89
C ASN A 163 2.12 26.40 -7.18
N LEU A 164 1.24 25.93 -6.28
CA LEU A 164 -0.21 26.10 -6.39
C LEU A 164 -0.59 27.59 -6.28
N SER A 165 -1.65 27.98 -6.99
CA SER A 165 -2.18 29.35 -6.94
C SER A 165 -2.59 29.76 -5.53
N ASP A 166 -2.48 31.06 -5.20
CA ASP A 166 -2.77 31.55 -3.86
C ASP A 166 -4.24 31.36 -3.48
N ASN A 167 -5.17 31.56 -4.43
CA ASN A 167 -6.59 31.30 -4.23
C ASN A 167 -6.86 29.83 -3.81
N LEU A 168 -6.24 28.86 -4.51
CA LEU A 168 -6.41 27.45 -4.14
C LEU A 168 -5.87 27.19 -2.72
N ARG A 169 -4.75 27.83 -2.36
CA ARG A 169 -4.12 27.67 -1.04
C ARG A 169 -4.93 28.31 0.08
N GLU A 170 -5.85 29.23 -0.17
CA GLU A 170 -6.70 29.83 0.86
C GLU A 170 -7.72 28.84 1.44
N ASP A 171 -7.96 27.71 0.78
CA ASP A 171 -8.84 26.69 1.31
C ASP A 171 -8.32 26.10 2.64
N SER A 172 -9.22 26.02 3.62
CA SER A 172 -8.96 25.48 4.97
C SER A 172 -8.35 24.07 4.99
N ILE A 173 -8.54 23.26 3.94
CA ILE A 173 -7.90 21.94 3.80
C ILE A 173 -6.37 22.07 3.88
N PHE A 174 -5.79 23.17 3.38
CA PHE A 174 -4.34 23.38 3.40
C PHE A 174 -3.78 23.62 4.81
N ASP A 175 -4.62 23.96 5.79
CA ASP A 175 -4.22 24.14 7.18
C ASP A 175 -4.22 22.82 7.98
N LEU A 176 -4.76 21.75 7.38
CA LEU A 176 -4.73 20.42 7.97
C LEU A 176 -3.37 19.74 7.78
N ARG A 177 -3.06 18.79 8.66
CA ARG A 177 -1.95 17.86 8.49
C ARG A 177 -2.38 16.66 7.65
N PRO A 178 -1.47 16.02 6.89
CA PRO A 178 -1.81 14.88 6.03
C PRO A 178 -2.50 13.74 6.76
N GLU A 179 -2.13 13.50 8.02
CA GLU A 179 -2.72 12.43 8.82
C GLU A 179 -4.18 12.66 9.20
N LYS A 180 -4.75 13.85 8.95
CA LYS A 180 -6.16 14.16 9.17
C LYS A 180 -7.04 13.91 7.95
N LEU A 181 -6.45 13.74 6.76
CA LEU A 181 -7.20 13.55 5.53
C LEU A 181 -7.52 12.07 5.32
N SER A 182 -8.76 11.80 4.91
CA SER A 182 -9.17 10.52 4.35
C SER A 182 -8.69 10.34 2.91
N GLY A 183 -8.83 9.12 2.36
CA GLY A 183 -8.58 8.87 0.94
C GLY A 183 -9.44 9.75 0.03
N ASP A 184 -10.70 9.96 0.39
CA ASP A 184 -11.63 10.79 -0.38
C ASP A 184 -11.23 12.28 -0.32
N ASP A 185 -10.75 12.76 0.83
CA ASP A 185 -10.20 14.14 0.93
C ASP A 185 -9.00 14.32 0.00
N PHE A 186 -8.13 13.31 -0.11
CA PHE A 186 -7.01 13.35 -1.05
C PHE A 186 -7.48 13.32 -2.51
N ILE A 187 -8.54 12.58 -2.85
CA ILE A 187 -9.15 12.62 -4.19
C ILE A 187 -9.67 14.03 -4.49
N GLN A 188 -10.46 14.63 -3.58
CA GLN A 188 -11.01 15.97 -3.78
C GLN A 188 -9.92 17.04 -3.88
N LEU A 189 -8.89 16.96 -3.05
CA LEU A 189 -7.72 17.84 -3.13
C LEU A 189 -7.01 17.70 -4.48
N THR A 190 -6.84 16.47 -4.96
CA THR A 190 -6.23 16.19 -6.27
C THR A 190 -7.05 16.81 -7.39
N LYS A 191 -8.37 16.64 -7.39
CA LYS A 191 -9.26 17.26 -8.39
C LYS A 191 -9.08 18.78 -8.39
N ARG A 192 -9.10 19.43 -7.22
CA ARG A 192 -8.96 20.89 -7.14
C ARG A 192 -7.62 21.39 -7.64
N ILE A 193 -6.53 20.67 -7.34
CA ILE A 193 -5.20 20.99 -7.87
C ILE A 193 -5.16 20.81 -9.39
N ASP A 194 -5.78 19.75 -9.90
CA ASP A 194 -5.81 19.47 -11.34
C ASP A 194 -6.58 20.55 -12.12
N HIS A 195 -7.77 20.94 -11.63
CA HIS A 195 -8.58 22.01 -12.24
C HIS A 195 -7.97 23.40 -12.01
N GLY A 196 -7.17 23.58 -10.95
CA GLY A 196 -6.48 24.83 -10.61
C GLY A 196 -5.14 25.04 -11.31
N ASN A 197 -4.68 24.07 -12.11
CA ASN A 197 -3.45 24.15 -12.91
C ASN A 197 -3.63 24.83 -14.28
N ILE A 198 -4.73 25.58 -14.49
CA ILE A 198 -4.79 26.56 -15.58
C ILE A 198 -4.48 27.93 -14.98
N SER A 199 -3.20 28.21 -14.81
CA SER A 199 -2.70 29.58 -14.79
C SER A 199 -1.62 29.61 -15.86
N ASP A 200 -1.93 30.26 -16.98
CA ASP A 200 -0.96 30.66 -18.00
C ASP A 200 0.20 31.46 -17.37
#